data_AF-F4B8J5-F1
#
_entry.id   AF-F4B8J5-F1
#
_cell.length_a   1.000
_cell.length_b   1.000
_cell.length_c   1.000
_cell.angle_alpha   90.00
_cell.angle_beta   90.00
_cell.angle_gamma   90.00
#
_symmetry.space_group_name_H-M   'P 1'
#
loop_
_entity.id
_entity.type
_entity.pdbx_description
1 polymer ?
#
loop_
_entity_poly.entity_id
_entity_poly.type
_entity_poly.pdbx_seq_one_letter_code
_entity_poly.pdbx_strand_id
1 'polypeptide(L)' 'MARKMCPVCKKVVEEKVVKDGDVISKVCPECGYVFISYQKGKGVLVLNNVKLSESRTV' A
#
# COMPACT_ATOMS: atom_id res chain seq x y z
N MET A 1 9.82 -3.62 -12.81
CA MET A 1 8.97 -3.91 -11.63
C MET A 1 9.84 -4.54 -10.56
N ALA A 2 9.71 -4.14 -9.30
CA ALA A 2 10.49 -4.71 -8.21
C ALA A 2 9.82 -5.99 -7.70
N ARG A 3 10.56 -7.09 -7.65
CA ARG A 3 10.11 -8.33 -6.99
C ARG A 3 10.26 -8.12 -5.48
N LYS A 4 9.18 -8.34 -4.72
CA LYS A 4 9.20 -8.22 -3.26
C LYS A 4 8.86 -9.56 -2.62
N MET A 5 9.54 -9.86 -1.53
CA MET A 5 9.16 -10.99 -0.68
C MET A 5 7.94 -10.57 0.15
N CYS A 6 6.84 -11.30 -0.06
CA CYS A 6 5.60 -11.14 0.67
C CYS A 6 5.79 -11.63 2.12
N PRO A 7 5.57 -10.80 3.15
CA PRO A 7 5.76 -11.24 4.55
C PRO A 7 4.71 -12.26 5.01
N VAL A 8 3.53 -12.25 4.38
CA VAL A 8 2.42 -13.17 4.71
C VAL A 8 2.63 -14.54 4.07
N CYS A 9 2.82 -14.54 2.76
CA CYS A 9 2.90 -15.74 1.94
C CYS A 9 4.33 -16.28 1.78
N LYS A 10 5.35 -15.52 2.21
CA LYS A 10 6.79 -15.83 2.12
C LYS A 10 7.29 -16.15 0.70
N LYS A 11 6.47 -15.90 -0.31
CA LYS A 11 6.82 -16.04 -1.72
C LYS A 11 7.39 -14.73 -2.25
N VAL A 12 8.28 -14.85 -3.23
CA VAL A 12 8.70 -13.71 -4.05
C VAL A 12 7.60 -13.46 -5.06
N VAL A 13 6.97 -12.30 -4.96
CA VAL A 13 5.85 -11.90 -5.82
C VAL A 13 6.17 -10.58 -6.50
N GLU A 14 5.59 -10.37 -7.67
CA GLU A 14 5.61 -9.06 -8.31
C GLU A 14 4.53 -8.18 -7.69
N GLU A 15 4.91 -6.98 -7.28
CA GLU A 15 3.97 -6.02 -6.68
C GLU A 15 2.84 -5.69 -7.67
N LYS A 16 1.60 -5.99 -7.30
CA LYS A 16 0.42 -5.61 -8.09
C LYS A 16 0.01 -4.21 -7.66
N VAL A 17 0.07 -3.25 -8.58
CA VAL A 17 -0.40 -1.89 -8.31
C VAL A 17 -1.88 -1.81 -8.66
N VAL A 18 -2.72 -1.65 -7.65
CA VAL A 18 -4.15 -1.36 -7.77
C VAL A 18 -4.33 0.14 -7.68
N LYS A 19 -5.09 0.70 -8.61
CA LYS A 19 -5.44 2.12 -8.64
C LYS A 19 -6.95 2.21 -8.52
N ASP A 20 -7.43 2.72 -7.40
CA ASP A 20 -8.83 2.89 -7.09
C ASP A 20 -9.13 4.40 -7.02
N GLY A 21 -9.45 4.97 -8.18
CA GLY A 21 -9.55 6.42 -8.36
C GLY A 21 -8.25 7.15 -7.99
N ASP A 22 -8.30 7.91 -6.90
CA ASP A 22 -7.16 8.64 -6.36
C ASP A 22 -6.25 7.79 -5.45
N VAL A 23 -6.66 6.59 -5.04
CA VAL A 23 -5.87 5.73 -4.16
C VAL A 23 -5.02 4.77 -4.98
N ILE A 24 -3.71 4.75 -4.70
CA ILE A 24 -2.78 3.76 -5.24
C ILE A 24 -2.40 2.81 -4.11
N SER A 25 -2.70 1.52 -4.29
CA SER A 25 -2.30 0.46 -3.37
C SER A 25 -1.40 -0.53 -4.09
N LYS A 26 -0.21 -0.78 -3.55
CA LYS A 26 0.64 -1.88 -4.00
C LYS A 26 0.34 -3.09 -3.13
N VAL A 27 -0.16 -4.16 -3.75
CA VAL A 27 -0.62 -5.35 -3.05
C VAL A 27 0.07 -6.60 -3.58
N CYS A 28 0.14 -7.62 -2.73
CA CYS A 28 0.53 -8.95 -3.10
C CYS A 28 -0.59 -9.59 -3.94
N PRO A 29 -0.31 -10.06 -5.17
CA PRO A 29 -1.32 -10.73 -6.00
C PRO A 29 -1.72 -12.11 -5.45
N GLU A 30 -0.86 -12.77 -4.67
CA GLU A 30 -1.10 -14.13 -4.17
C GLU A 30 -2.01 -14.16 -2.93
N CYS A 31 -1.87 -13.20 -2.02
CA CYS A 31 -2.58 -13.22 -0.73
C CYS A 31 -3.31 -11.92 -0.39
N GLY A 32 -3.23 -10.89 -1.24
CA GLY A 32 -3.89 -9.60 -1.02
C GLY A 32 -3.19 -8.67 -0.02
N TYR A 33 -2.02 -9.04 0.51
CA TYR A 33 -1.28 -8.20 1.46
C TYR A 33 -0.93 -6.83 0.86
N VAL A 34 -1.35 -5.74 1.51
CA VAL A 34 -1.06 -4.38 1.05
C VAL A 34 0.33 -3.97 1.54
N PHE A 35 1.28 -3.83 0.63
CA PHE A 35 2.63 -3.35 0.95
C PHE A 35 2.63 -1.86 1.27
N ILE A 36 1.93 -1.06 0.46
CA ILE A 36 1.81 0.38 0.66
C ILE A 36 0.51 0.86 0.02
N SER A 37 -0.17 1.81 0.66
CA SER A 37 -1.31 2.50 0.09
C SER A 37 -1.16 3.99 0.29
N TYR A 38 -1.36 4.77 -0.77
CA TYR A 38 -1.26 6.22 -0.72
C TYR A 38 -2.30 6.86 -1.64
N GLN A 39 -2.83 8.00 -1.23
CA GLN A 39 -3.76 8.77 -2.06
C GLN A 39 -3.00 9.83 -2.85
N LYS A 40 -3.32 9.98 -4.13
CA LYS A 40 -2.82 11.07 -4.96
C LYS A 40 -3.42 12.38 -4.46
N GLY A 41 -2.59 13.38 -4.21
CA GLY A 41 -3.01 14.74 -3.87
C GLY A 41 -3.39 14.99 -2.41
N LYS A 42 -3.50 13.95 -1.57
CA LYS A 42 -3.61 14.08 -0.11
C LYS A 42 -2.44 13.35 0.52
N GLY A 43 -1.63 14.06 1.32
CA GLY A 43 -0.39 13.56 1.93
C GLY A 43 -0.52 12.39 2.92
N VAL A 44 -1.59 11.60 2.86
CA VAL A 44 -1.85 10.54 3.83
C VAL A 44 -1.27 9.22 3.33
N LEU A 45 -0.22 8.77 4.02
CA LEU A 45 0.41 7.47 3.85
C LEU A 45 -0.19 6.50 4.88
N VAL A 46 -1.11 5.63 4.45
CA VAL A 46 -1.56 4.52 5.29
C VAL A 46 -0.55 3.38 5.12
N LEU A 47 0.36 3.26 6.10
CA LEU A 47 1.21 2.08 6.25
C LEU A 47 0.60 1.19 7.33
N ASN A 48 0.32 -0.07 6.97
CA ASN A 48 0.17 -1.16 7.94
C ASN A 48 -0.98 -1.00 8.95
N ASN A 49 -2.19 -0.64 8.48
CA ASN A 49 -3.38 -0.37 9.32
C ASN A 49 -3.25 0.79 10.32
N VAL A 50 -2.15 1.53 10.30
CA VAL A 50 -2.05 2.79 11.03
C VAL A 50 -2.60 3.88 10.10
N LYS A 51 -3.84 4.31 10.37
CA LYS A 51 -4.31 5.58 9.83
C LYS A 51 -3.42 6.67 10.44
N LEU A 52 -2.41 7.14 9.72
CA LEU A 52 -1.81 8.44 10.00
C LEU A 52 -2.86 9.49 9.64
N SER A 53 -3.83 9.71 10.54
CA SER A 53 -4.62 10.93 10.49
C SER A 53 -3.66 12.06 10.82
N GLU A 54 -3.17 12.73 9.79
CA GLU A 54 -2.42 13.97 9.90
C GLU A 54 -3.36 14.99 10.54
N SER A 55 -3.32 15.08 11.87
CA SER A 55 -3.94 16.16 12.62
C SER A 55 -3.15 17.43 12.30
N ARG A 56 -3.52 18.11 11.22
CA ARG A 56 -3.16 19.53 11.01
C ARG A 56 -3.68 20.29 12.23
N THR A 57 -2.78 20.60 13.15
CA THR A 57 -3.05 21.63 14.15
C THR A 57 -2.59 22.94 13.53
N VAL A 58 -3.53 23.88 13.51
CA VAL A 58 -3.53 25.21 12.89
C VAL A 58 -2.34 26.06 13.32
#